data_AF-A0A950T6F7-F1
#
_entry.id   AF-A0A950T6F7-F1
#
_cell.length_a   1.000
_cell.length_b   1.000
_cell.length_c   1.000
_cell.angle_alpha   90.00
_cell.angle_beta   90.00
_cell.angle_gamma   90.00
#
_symmetry.space_group_name_H-M   'P 1'
#
loop_
_entity.id
_entity.type
_entity.pdbx_description
1 polymer ?
#
loop_
_entity_poly.entity_id
_entity_poly.type
_entity_poly.pdbx_seq_one_letter_code
_entity_poly.pdbx_strand_id
1 'polypeptide(L)'
;MSSPEPQHDALYEQLMSISHQAYLDQAYEVAYHTLCAAMYRARDLNNVHHLREVLQEADTQKRTLDRAHPEHPLSSSSASSRRHDSVYGSLQRHASTLIRLLET
;
A
#
# COMPACT_ATOMS: atom_id res chain seq x y z
N MET A 1 -7.17 -18.00 25.69
CA MET A 1 -6.27 -16.97 25.15
C MET A 1 -6.99 -16.37 23.95
N SER A 2 -7.65 -15.24 24.13
CA SER A 2 -8.34 -14.55 23.03
C SER A 2 -7.29 -13.91 22.13
N SER A 3 -7.33 -14.19 20.83
CA SER A 3 -6.59 -13.42 19.83
C SER A 3 -6.91 -11.94 20.03
N PRO A 4 -5.93 -11.02 19.95
CA PRO A 4 -6.24 -9.60 20.00
C PRO A 4 -7.21 -9.26 18.87
N GLU A 5 -8.36 -8.67 19.21
CA GLU A 5 -9.29 -8.17 18.20
C GLU A 5 -8.55 -7.16 17.30
N PRO A 6 -8.86 -7.12 15.98
CA PRO A 6 -8.25 -6.15 15.09
C PRO A 6 -8.46 -4.76 15.67
N GLN A 7 -7.34 -4.07 15.91
CA GLN A 7 -7.34 -2.77 16.54
C GLN A 7 -7.81 -1.74 15.52
N HIS A 8 -9.13 -1.51 15.48
CA HIS A 8 -9.78 -0.55 14.62
C HIS A 8 -9.22 0.86 14.84
N ASP A 9 -8.81 1.51 13.75
CA ASP A 9 -8.31 2.87 13.75
C ASP A 9 -9.00 3.65 12.63
N ALA A 10 -9.87 4.59 13.01
CA ALA A 10 -10.72 5.31 12.07
C ALA A 10 -9.92 6.08 11.01
N LEU A 11 -8.76 6.63 11.36
CA LEU A 11 -7.91 7.33 10.41
C LEU A 11 -7.31 6.36 9.39
N TYR A 12 -6.78 5.22 9.84
CA TYR A 12 -6.29 4.16 8.97
C TYR A 12 -7.38 3.67 8.00
N GLU A 13 -8.56 3.36 8.51
CA GLU A 13 -9.71 2.90 7.70
C GLU A 13 -10.12 3.95 6.66
N GLN A 14 -10.17 5.21 7.05
CA GLN A 14 -10.47 6.32 6.13
C GLN A 14 -9.39 6.45 5.04
N LEU A 15 -8.12 6.32 5.38
CA LEU A 15 -7.02 6.36 4.40
C LEU A 15 -7.08 5.18 3.43
N MET A 16 -7.38 3.97 3.91
CA MET A 16 -7.58 2.79 3.05
C MET A 16 -8.76 3.00 2.10
N SER A 17 -9.88 3.53 2.61
CA SER A 17 -11.06 3.83 1.79
C SER A 17 -10.78 4.90 0.73
N ILE A 18 -10.10 6.00 1.08
CA ILE A 18 -9.75 7.07 0.14
C ILE A 18 -8.77 6.53 -0.93
N SER A 19 -7.76 5.75 -0.53
CA SER A 19 -6.84 5.12 -1.47
C SER A 19 -7.57 4.27 -2.50
N HIS A 20 -8.49 3.43 -2.03
CA HIS A 20 -9.28 2.56 -2.90
C HIS A 20 -10.18 3.36 -3.86
N GLN A 21 -10.90 4.35 -3.33
CA GLN A 21 -11.78 5.19 -4.16
C GLN A 21 -11.00 5.99 -5.21
N ALA A 22 -9.89 6.62 -4.81
CA ALA A 22 -9.03 7.34 -5.74
C ALA A 22 -8.48 6.42 -6.85
N TYR A 23 -8.20 5.16 -6.53
CA TYR A 23 -7.76 4.17 -7.52
C TYR A 23 -8.86 3.85 -8.53
N LEU A 24 -10.10 3.63 -8.07
CA LEU A 24 -11.27 3.41 -8.93
C LEU A 24 -11.54 4.60 -9.84
N ASP A 25 -11.34 5.81 -9.34
CA ASP A 25 -11.48 7.07 -10.09
C ASP A 25 -10.28 7.38 -11.00
N GLN A 26 -9.32 6.45 -11.13
CA GLN A 26 -8.09 6.57 -11.94
C GLN A 26 -7.14 7.68 -11.47
N ALA A 27 -7.32 8.21 -10.26
CA ALA A 27 -6.43 9.17 -9.61
C ALA A 27 -5.24 8.42 -8.95
N TYR A 28 -4.41 7.77 -9.76
CA TYR A 28 -3.42 6.80 -9.29
C TYR A 28 -2.35 7.39 -8.36
N GLU A 29 -1.86 8.61 -8.56
CA GLU A 29 -0.94 9.24 -7.62
C GLU A 29 -1.60 9.48 -6.25
N VAL A 30 -2.86 9.89 -6.23
CA VAL A 30 -3.62 10.13 -5.00
C VAL A 30 -3.83 8.82 -4.26
N ALA A 31 -4.22 7.76 -4.98
CA ALA A 31 -4.36 6.42 -4.43
C ALA A 31 -3.05 5.95 -3.77
N TYR A 32 -1.93 6.04 -4.50
CA TYR A 32 -0.62 5.64 -4.02
C TYR A 32 -0.19 6.42 -2.76
N HIS A 33 -0.24 7.75 -2.79
CA HIS A 33 0.21 8.57 -1.67
C HIS A 33 -0.68 8.42 -0.43
N THR A 34 -1.98 8.21 -0.63
CA THR A 34 -2.90 7.91 0.48
C THR A 34 -2.58 6.55 1.08
N LEU A 35 -2.26 5.53 0.26
CA LEU A 35 -1.85 4.23 0.74
C LEU A 35 -0.52 4.29 1.53
N CYS A 36 0.42 5.16 1.12
CA CYS A 36 1.62 5.44 1.92
C CYS A 36 1.27 6.03 3.30
N ALA A 37 0.30 6.94 3.37
CA ALA A 37 -0.16 7.49 4.64
C ALA A 37 -0.78 6.40 5.54
N ALA A 38 -1.58 5.50 4.97
CA ALA A 38 -2.14 4.34 5.69
C ALA A 38 -1.03 3.44 6.25
N MET A 39 0.03 3.17 5.48
CA MET A 39 1.20 2.41 5.95
C MET A 39 1.86 3.06 7.18
N TYR A 40 2.10 4.38 7.13
CA TYR A 40 2.70 5.08 8.25
C TYR A 40 1.80 5.08 9.48
N ARG A 41 0.48 5.20 9.30
CA ARG A 41 -0.48 5.05 10.40
C ARG A 41 -0.43 3.65 11.02
N ALA A 42 -0.42 2.60 10.20
CA ALA A 42 -0.31 1.21 10.64
C ALA A 42 0.99 0.95 11.43
N ARG A 43 2.10 1.53 10.97
CA ARG A 43 3.39 1.50 11.68
C ARG A 43 3.28 2.16 13.06
N ASP A 44 2.73 3.36 13.13
CA ASP A 44 2.64 4.12 14.38
C ASP A 44 1.75 3.41 15.43
N LEU A 45 0.81 2.59 14.96
CA LEU A 45 -0.03 1.72 15.80
C LEU A 45 0.66 0.39 16.16
N ASN A 46 1.83 0.08 15.59
CA ASN A 46 2.46 -1.24 15.63
C ASN A 46 1.51 -2.38 15.19
N ASN A 47 0.58 -2.08 14.29
CA ASN A 47 -0.46 -3.03 13.88
C ASN A 47 -0.01 -3.80 12.62
N VAL A 48 0.52 -5.00 12.84
CA VAL A 48 0.98 -5.90 11.76
C VAL A 48 -0.15 -6.30 10.82
N HIS A 49 -1.39 -6.42 11.32
CA HIS A 49 -2.54 -6.75 10.47
C HIS A 49 -2.77 -5.65 9.43
N HIS A 50 -2.80 -4.39 9.87
CA HIS A 50 -2.95 -3.23 8.97
C HIS A 50 -1.78 -3.14 7.97
N LEU A 51 -0.55 -3.43 8.38
CA LEU A 51 0.58 -3.45 7.45
C LEU A 51 0.42 -4.53 6.36
N ARG A 52 -0.17 -5.69 6.67
CA ARG A 52 -0.46 -6.74 5.69
C ARG A 52 -1.57 -6.34 4.72
N GLU A 53 -2.61 -5.68 5.19
CA GLU A 53 -3.68 -5.14 4.34
C GLU A 53 -3.13 -4.10 3.35
N VAL A 54 -2.28 -3.18 3.82
CA VAL A 54 -1.58 -2.21 2.95
C VAL A 54 -0.76 -2.91 1.89
N LEU A 55 -0.03 -3.98 2.25
CA LEU A 55 0.76 -4.77 1.30
C LEU A 55 -0.12 -5.42 0.23
N GLN A 56 -1.25 -5.99 0.63
CA GLN A 56 -2.20 -6.63 -0.28
C GLN A 56 -2.85 -5.63 -1.23
N GLU A 57 -3.25 -4.46 -0.73
CA GLU A 57 -3.83 -3.39 -1.55
C GLU A 57 -2.79 -2.85 -2.54
N ALA A 58 -1.55 -2.61 -2.09
CA ALA A 58 -0.45 -2.14 -2.95
C ALA A 58 -0.18 -3.13 -4.10
N ASP A 59 -0.19 -4.43 -3.82
CA ASP A 59 -0.02 -5.47 -4.83
C ASP A 59 -1.18 -5.49 -5.85
N THR A 60 -2.40 -5.32 -5.35
CA THR A 60 -3.61 -5.32 -6.18
C THR A 60 -3.65 -4.11 -7.12
N GLN A 61 -3.41 -2.91 -6.59
CA GLN A 61 -3.33 -1.69 -7.37
C GLN A 61 -2.20 -1.76 -8.40
N LYS A 62 -1.00 -2.20 -8.00
CA LYS A 62 0.15 -2.38 -8.90
C LYS A 62 -0.18 -3.31 -10.07
N ARG A 63 -0.68 -4.52 -9.79
CA ARG A 63 -1.00 -5.50 -10.86
C ARG A 63 -2.07 -4.99 -11.82
N THR A 64 -3.07 -4.31 -11.28
CA THR A 64 -4.18 -3.78 -12.07
C THR A 64 -3.69 -2.62 -12.95
N LEU A 65 -2.86 -1.73 -12.42
CA LEU A 65 -2.26 -0.63 -13.16
C LEU A 65 -1.29 -1.14 -14.24
N ASP A 66 -0.44 -2.10 -13.90
CA ASP A 66 0.50 -2.75 -14.83
C ASP A 66 -0.24 -3.37 -16.03
N ARG A 67 -1.46 -3.90 -15.81
CA ARG A 67 -2.29 -4.50 -16.85
C ARG A 67 -3.07 -3.47 -17.67
N ALA A 68 -3.63 -2.45 -17.02
CA ALA A 68 -4.52 -1.48 -17.66
C ALA A 68 -3.76 -0.35 -18.37
N HIS A 69 -2.67 0.12 -17.77
CA HIS A 69 -1.89 1.29 -18.21
C HIS A 69 -0.38 1.02 -18.07
N PRO A 70 0.19 0.10 -18.87
CA PRO A 70 1.61 -0.26 -18.77
C PRO A 70 2.56 0.93 -19.02
N GLU A 71 2.13 1.97 -19.72
CA GLU A 71 2.88 3.21 -19.95
C GLU A 71 2.82 4.21 -18.78
N HIS A 72 1.91 4.02 -17.81
CA HIS A 72 1.71 4.97 -16.70
C HIS A 72 2.99 5.16 -15.88
N PRO A 73 3.34 6.38 -15.42
CA PRO A 73 4.57 6.63 -14.66
C PRO A 73 4.75 5.77 -13.40
N LEU A 74 3.65 5.34 -12.77
CA LEU A 74 3.66 4.48 -11.58
C LEU A 74 3.66 2.97 -11.90
N SER A 75 3.50 2.59 -13.17
CA SER A 75 3.56 1.18 -13.58
C SER A 75 4.99 0.64 -13.45
N SER A 76 5.09 -0.67 -13.24
CA SER A 76 6.35 -1.40 -13.15
C SER A 76 7.08 -1.45 -14.49
N SER A 77 6.35 -1.49 -15.60
CA SER A 77 6.91 -1.45 -16.95
C SER A 77 7.59 -0.10 -17.21
N SER A 78 6.95 1.01 -16.81
CA SER A 78 7.51 2.35 -16.93
C SER A 78 8.71 2.56 -16.00
N ALA A 79 8.64 2.07 -14.76
CA ALA A 79 9.77 2.15 -13.82
C ALA A 79 10.99 1.33 -14.28
N SER A 80 10.77 0.11 -14.79
CA SER A 80 11.84 -0.76 -15.32
C SER A 80 12.56 -0.12 -16.51
N SER A 81 11.85 0.61 -17.36
CA SER A 81 12.46 1.37 -18.48
C SER A 81 13.46 2.42 -18.00
N ARG A 82 13.31 2.90 -16.76
CA ARG A 82 14.22 3.86 -16.09
C ARG A 82 15.23 3.17 -15.16
N ARG A 83 15.31 1.83 -15.16
CA ARG A 83 16.13 1.03 -14.22
C ARG A 83 15.82 1.30 -12.75
N HIS A 84 14.59 1.72 -12.44
CA HIS A 84 14.12 1.94 -11.08
C HIS A 84 13.03 0.92 -10.73
N ASP A 85 12.91 0.61 -9.45
CA ASP A 85 11.75 -0.12 -8.94
C ASP A 85 10.50 0.76 -9.02
N SER A 86 9.34 0.14 -9.22
CA SER A 86 8.08 0.89 -9.14
C SER A 86 7.88 1.45 -7.73
N VAL A 87 7.16 2.57 -7.65
CA VAL A 87 6.84 3.20 -6.36
C VAL A 87 6.05 2.24 -5.46
N TYR A 88 5.20 1.39 -6.07
CA TYR A 88 4.50 0.31 -5.39
C TYR A 88 5.46 -0.78 -4.89
N GLY A 89 6.47 -1.17 -5.69
CA GLY A 89 7.50 -2.11 -5.24
C GLY A 89 8.30 -1.60 -4.04
N SER A 90 8.58 -0.30 -4.02
CA SER A 90 9.23 0.35 -2.87
C SER A 90 8.33 0.35 -1.63
N LEU A 91 7.04 0.66 -1.78
CA LEU A 91 6.04 0.59 -0.71
C LEU A 91 5.92 -0.83 -0.14
N GLN A 92 5.81 -1.85 -1.00
CA GLN A 92 5.70 -3.26 -0.60
C GLN A 92 6.92 -3.72 0.22
N ARG A 93 8.13 -3.32 -0.19
CA ARG A 93 9.36 -3.63 0.57
C ARG A 93 9.39 -2.93 1.93
N HIS A 94 8.95 -1.67 1.98
CA HIS A 94 8.89 -0.94 3.23
C HIS A 94 7.90 -1.59 4.21
N ALA A 95 6.67 -1.88 3.79
CA ALA A 95 5.67 -2.57 4.60
C ALA A 95 6.16 -3.96 5.06
N SER A 96 6.78 -4.73 4.16
CA SER A 96 7.36 -6.05 4.50
C SER A 96 8.47 -5.95 5.55
N THR A 97 9.28 -4.90 5.50
CA THR A 97 10.35 -4.66 6.49
C THR A 97 9.75 -4.32 7.85
N LEU A 98 8.73 -3.46 7.88
CA LEU A 98 8.04 -3.10 9.13
C LEU A 98 7.36 -4.30 9.78
N ILE A 99 6.70 -5.17 8.99
CA ILE A 99 6.11 -6.42 9.48
C ILE A 99 7.17 -7.27 10.19
N ARG A 100 8.32 -7.49 9.55
CA ARG A 100 9.41 -8.30 10.14
C ARG A 100 9.95 -7.71 11.43
N LEU A 101 10.06 -6.39 11.53
CA LEU A 101 10.58 -5.70 12.72
C LEU A 101 9.60 -5.75 13.91
N LEU A 102 8.30 -5.86 13.66
CA LEU A 102 7.26 -5.90 14.70
C LEU A 102 6.92 -7.33 15.14
N GLU A 103 7.34 -8.34 14.38
CA GLU A 103 7.17 -9.76 14.70
C GLU A 103 8.35 -10.36 15.49
N THR A 104 9.46 -9.63 15.65
CA THR A 104 10.62 -9.97 16.48
C THR A 104 10.47 -9.49 17.91
#